data_AF-A0A2V5SUV6-F1
#
_entry.id   AF-A0A2V5SUV6-F1
#
_cell.length_a   1.000
_cell.length_b   1.000
_cell.length_c   1.000
_cell.angle_alpha   90.00
_cell.angle_beta   90.00
_cell.angle_gamma   90.00
#
_symmetry.space_group_name_H-M   'P 1'
#
loop_
_entity.id
_entity.type
_entity.pdbx_description
1 polymer ?
#
loop_
_entity_poly.entity_id
_entity_poly.type
_entity_poly.pdbx_seq_one_letter_code
_entity_poly.pdbx_strand_id
1 'polypeptide(L)'
;MALKIRRQRTRVALRHQRRLLQRSEINLGREGTAQAANFPELRNEIVALKKLEQEQKELALRIAQLEEGIKKIEVERQQNADDQNAAIAKLESEKKPLFQQRNQAKTTAGVCERELAAVERRIRENEAADRDLLKQLSDLHALDPAPPDLQARTTTINARRARLPEERAELVRARLGSADAARLAKEKLAAAESELAVVEKKIERVRNEFEARDRRLNENIHLQQEAVREARTRHHKVEERKTPAYLNIGRHLAAQSIAPPNAPHLLTEAHRHRHIVDQLLQHRAELTTLSSQIDRQELRKFYFSIVSVLALLAIILPVAVKSPRKREWLPQETDMILSINIEQLERAEMLKRWRKDQPEVWPKVWLGLIGAAASTPGLSLPHDAVHITRALSTNEPGTPREFILMEARRDISSAIRTIGADPTFQKRAISGLPIWERSSDFAMARVGPATLAIGTPREVDELVLVRLGMKPDLKITDQLFNRFQALDRESSLRLISRNPPDFARVFHPIFPRELLDASQLLGLAVSLQNPVKAKLLLKMNSPKDVENFARNLHDEPQRWLRLADSELTLSSQSPEIRKQGGSNLELRFTVPENSARLLLERIAKADAGAAITAHSSR
;
A
#
# COMPACT_ATOMS: atom_id res chain seq x y z
N MET A 1 -37.23 -0.28 38.57
CA MET A 1 -35.89 -0.16 37.92
C MET A 1 -34.77 0.26 38.89
N ALA A 2 -34.98 1.29 39.72
CA ALA A 2 -33.98 1.79 40.68
C ALA A 2 -33.41 0.74 41.66
N LEU A 3 -34.26 -0.13 42.22
CA LEU A 3 -33.82 -1.20 43.15
C LEU A 3 -32.91 -2.26 42.47
N LYS A 4 -33.16 -2.57 41.18
CA LYS A 4 -32.30 -3.46 40.38
C LYS A 4 -30.92 -2.83 40.13
N ILE A 5 -30.89 -1.54 39.81
CA ILE A 5 -29.64 -0.78 39.63
C ILE A 5 -28.84 -0.72 40.93
N ARG A 6 -29.50 -0.44 42.07
CA ARG A 6 -28.85 -0.46 43.40
C ARG A 6 -28.23 -1.83 43.70
N ARG A 7 -28.97 -2.92 43.49
CA ARG A 7 -28.43 -4.29 43.65
C ARG A 7 -27.23 -4.60 42.75
N GLN A 8 -27.29 -4.19 41.49
CA GLN A 8 -26.19 -4.40 40.55
C GLN A 8 -24.95 -3.62 40.99
N ARG A 9 -25.11 -2.35 41.38
CA ARG A 9 -24.03 -1.52 41.93
C ARG A 9 -23.43 -2.14 43.19
N THR A 10 -24.25 -2.56 44.15
CA THR A 10 -23.78 -3.23 45.37
C THR A 10 -23.02 -4.53 45.06
N ARG A 11 -23.48 -5.34 44.08
CA ARG A 11 -22.76 -6.56 43.66
C ARG A 11 -21.41 -6.26 43.02
N VAL A 12 -21.32 -5.25 42.16
CA VAL A 12 -20.07 -4.83 41.51
C VAL A 12 -19.10 -4.27 42.55
N ALA A 13 -19.57 -3.37 43.42
CA ALA A 13 -18.79 -2.81 44.52
C ALA A 13 -18.28 -3.92 45.45
N LEU A 14 -19.12 -4.89 45.81
CA LEU A 14 -18.73 -6.00 46.68
C LEU A 14 -17.70 -6.93 46.03
N ARG A 15 -17.80 -7.21 44.73
CA ARG A 15 -16.76 -7.96 44.01
C ARG A 15 -15.44 -7.21 43.98
N HIS A 16 -15.48 -5.91 43.73
CA HIS A 16 -14.29 -5.06 43.70
C HIS A 16 -13.62 -4.97 45.07
N GLN A 17 -14.39 -4.67 46.11
CA GLN A 17 -13.90 -4.55 47.48
C GLN A 17 -13.40 -5.89 48.04
N ARG A 18 -14.02 -7.03 47.68
CA ARG A 18 -13.48 -8.35 48.04
C ARG A 18 -12.10 -8.63 47.43
N ARG A 19 -11.85 -8.19 46.19
CA ARG A 19 -10.53 -8.31 45.55
C ARG A 19 -9.50 -7.40 46.24
N LEU A 20 -9.90 -6.17 46.59
CA LEU A 20 -9.04 -5.25 47.32
C LEU A 20 -8.70 -5.80 48.72
N LEU A 21 -9.70 -6.32 49.45
CA LEU A 21 -9.50 -6.99 50.73
C LEU A 21 -8.52 -8.17 50.60
N GLN A 22 -8.74 -9.05 49.62
CA GLN A 22 -7.85 -10.19 49.39
C GLN A 22 -6.41 -9.72 49.10
N ARG A 23 -6.24 -8.65 48.32
CA ARG A 23 -4.92 -8.07 48.02
C ARG A 23 -4.26 -7.45 49.25
N SER A 24 -5.00 -6.68 50.06
CA SER A 24 -4.49 -6.12 51.31
C SER A 24 -4.13 -7.21 52.32
N GLU A 25 -4.92 -8.28 52.41
CA GLU A 25 -4.62 -9.44 53.26
C GLU A 25 -3.36 -10.17 52.77
N ILE A 26 -3.20 -10.40 51.46
CA ILE A 26 -1.95 -10.98 50.90
C ILE A 26 -0.73 -10.11 51.21
N ASN A 27 -0.82 -8.79 51.02
CA ASN A 27 0.29 -7.88 51.31
C ASN A 27 0.63 -7.87 52.80
N LEU A 28 -0.38 -7.83 53.67
CA LEU A 28 -0.23 -7.92 55.12
C LEU A 28 0.45 -9.23 55.52
N GLY A 29 0.06 -10.34 54.92
CA GLY A 29 0.67 -11.65 55.19
C GLY A 29 2.10 -11.80 54.67
N ARG A 30 2.44 -11.12 53.58
CA ARG A 30 3.80 -11.10 53.02
C ARG A 30 4.79 -10.37 53.93
N GLU A 31 4.44 -9.16 54.37
CA GLU A 31 5.25 -8.35 55.28
C GLU A 31 5.20 -8.87 56.73
N GLY A 32 4.10 -9.55 57.09
CA GLY A 32 3.83 -10.07 58.42
C GLY A 32 4.34 -11.49 58.71
N THR A 33 5.08 -12.10 57.79
CA THR A 33 5.57 -13.49 57.93
C THR A 33 6.41 -13.71 59.19
N ALA A 34 7.18 -12.72 59.62
CA ALA A 34 7.98 -12.78 60.84
C ALA A 34 7.11 -12.81 62.11
N GLN A 35 6.03 -12.03 62.14
CA GLN A 35 5.08 -12.00 63.26
C GLN A 35 4.23 -13.27 63.27
N ALA A 36 3.90 -13.79 62.09
CA ALA A 36 3.16 -15.04 61.92
C ALA A 36 3.90 -16.25 62.52
N ALA A 37 5.23 -16.22 62.58
CA ALA A 37 6.06 -17.29 63.13
C ALA A 37 5.85 -17.56 64.63
N ASN A 38 5.24 -16.62 65.34
CA ASN A 38 4.89 -16.76 66.76
C ASN A 38 3.58 -17.53 66.98
N PHE A 39 2.83 -17.85 65.92
CA PHE A 39 1.53 -18.52 65.99
C PHE A 39 1.63 -19.99 65.58
N PRO A 40 1.33 -20.94 66.48
CA PRO A 40 1.39 -22.36 66.15
C PRO A 40 0.39 -22.77 65.05
N GLU A 41 -0.72 -22.03 64.92
CA GLU A 41 -1.78 -22.26 63.92
C GLU A 41 -1.30 -22.02 62.47
N LEU A 42 -0.23 -21.22 62.28
CA LEU A 42 0.32 -20.84 60.97
C LEU A 42 1.60 -21.61 60.62
N ARG A 43 1.99 -22.59 61.44
CA ARG A 43 3.26 -23.32 61.27
C ARG A 43 3.35 -24.02 59.90
N ASN A 44 2.24 -24.56 59.40
CA ASN A 44 2.20 -25.27 58.12
C ASN A 44 2.43 -24.32 56.93
N GLU A 45 1.78 -23.16 56.95
CA GLU A 45 1.92 -22.10 55.95
C GLU A 45 3.37 -21.56 55.91
N ILE A 46 3.99 -21.38 57.08
CA ILE A 46 5.36 -20.89 57.19
C ILE A 46 6.39 -21.90 56.68
N VAL A 47 6.21 -23.19 57.00
CA VAL A 47 7.08 -24.26 56.46
C VAL A 47 6.93 -24.35 54.94
N ALA A 48 5.71 -24.25 54.41
CA ALA A 48 5.45 -24.24 52.97
C ALA A 48 6.11 -23.03 52.27
N LEU A 49 6.01 -21.83 52.85
CA LEU A 49 6.65 -20.63 52.32
C LEU A 49 8.17 -20.75 52.28
N LYS A 50 8.80 -21.24 53.36
CA LYS A 50 10.26 -21.45 53.40
C LYS A 50 10.75 -22.38 52.30
N LYS A 51 10.00 -23.46 52.03
CA LYS A 51 10.31 -24.40 50.93
C LYS A 51 10.23 -23.73 49.56
N LEU A 52 9.17 -22.95 49.32
CA LEU A 52 8.99 -22.21 48.06
C LEU A 52 10.02 -21.08 47.89
N GLU A 53 10.45 -20.44 48.96
CA GLU A 53 11.51 -19.44 48.94
C GLU A 53 12.88 -20.05 48.59
N GLN A 54 13.17 -21.26 49.10
CA GLN A 54 14.38 -21.99 48.72
C GLN A 54 14.37 -22.37 47.24
N GLU A 55 13.25 -22.93 46.75
CA GLU A 55 13.07 -23.27 45.33
C GLU A 55 13.23 -22.02 44.43
N GLN A 56 12.72 -20.88 44.86
CA GLN A 56 12.87 -19.62 44.14
C GLN A 56 14.34 -19.17 44.05
N LYS A 57 15.10 -19.25 45.15
CA LYS A 57 16.52 -18.87 45.18
C LYS A 57 17.35 -19.73 44.22
N GLU A 58 17.09 -21.03 44.20
CA GLU A 58 17.75 -21.97 43.27
C GLU A 58 17.44 -21.63 41.80
N LEU A 59 16.18 -21.29 41.49
CA LEU A 59 15.79 -20.84 40.16
C LEU A 59 16.44 -19.50 39.78
N ALA A 60 16.57 -18.56 40.71
CA ALA A 60 17.23 -17.28 40.48
C ALA A 60 18.72 -17.46 40.17
N LEU A 61 19.42 -18.33 40.92
CA LEU A 61 20.82 -18.70 40.65
C LEU A 61 20.97 -19.34 39.27
N ARG A 62 20.08 -20.26 38.90
CA ARG A 62 20.10 -20.91 37.58
C ARG A 62 19.88 -19.92 36.45
N ILE A 63 18.96 -18.95 36.61
CA ILE A 63 18.74 -17.89 35.62
C ILE A 63 20.03 -17.07 35.44
N ALA A 64 20.68 -16.67 36.53
CA ALA A 64 21.92 -15.89 36.48
C ALA A 64 23.05 -16.66 35.76
N GLN A 65 23.22 -17.96 36.05
CA GLN A 65 24.20 -18.81 35.38
C GLN A 65 23.96 -18.93 33.87
N LEU A 66 22.69 -19.09 33.45
CA LEU A 66 22.34 -19.16 32.04
C LEU A 66 22.57 -17.83 31.32
N GLU A 67 22.24 -16.71 31.96
CA GLU A 67 22.48 -15.37 31.41
C GLU A 67 23.98 -15.07 31.25
N GLU A 68 24.80 -15.52 32.21
CA GLU A 68 26.26 -15.43 32.08
C GLU A 68 26.79 -16.33 30.95
N GLY A 69 26.22 -17.54 30.78
CA GLY A 69 26.52 -18.43 29.66
C GLY A 69 26.26 -17.77 28.31
N ILE A 70 25.12 -17.10 28.16
CA ILE A 70 24.75 -16.38 26.93
C ILE A 70 25.78 -15.27 26.64
N LYS A 71 26.16 -14.48 27.64
CA LYS A 71 27.17 -13.43 27.48
C LYS A 71 28.53 -13.96 27.02
N LYS A 72 28.95 -15.12 27.53
CA LYS A 72 30.21 -15.76 27.10
C LYS A 72 30.14 -16.15 25.62
N ILE A 73 29.04 -16.75 25.18
CA ILE A 73 28.85 -17.14 23.78
C ILE A 73 28.77 -15.91 22.86
N GLU A 74 28.16 -14.81 23.32
CA GLU A 74 28.14 -13.54 22.56
C GLU A 74 29.55 -12.96 22.36
N VAL A 75 30.42 -13.05 23.37
CA VAL A 75 31.83 -12.65 23.25
C VAL A 75 32.58 -13.57 22.27
N GLU A 76 32.39 -14.88 22.35
CA GLU A 76 32.97 -15.83 21.39
C GLU A 76 32.53 -15.56 19.96
N ARG A 77 31.27 -15.16 19.77
CA ARG A 77 30.71 -14.80 18.46
C ARG A 77 31.36 -13.55 17.89
N GLN A 78 31.55 -12.52 18.73
CA GLN A 78 32.25 -11.30 18.32
C GLN A 78 33.70 -11.62 17.91
N GLN A 79 34.40 -12.42 18.70
CA GLN A 79 35.76 -12.87 18.36
C GLN A 79 35.79 -13.64 17.03
N ASN A 80 34.81 -14.54 16.80
CA ASN A 80 34.71 -15.30 15.55
C ASN A 80 34.52 -14.37 14.33
N ALA A 81 33.77 -13.28 14.47
CA ALA A 81 33.59 -12.27 13.41
C ALA A 81 34.88 -11.48 13.15
N ASP A 82 35.59 -11.09 14.21
CA ASP A 82 36.87 -10.37 14.09
C ASP A 82 37.94 -11.26 13.43
N ASP A 83 38.03 -12.53 13.83
CA ASP A 83 38.91 -13.53 13.22
C ASP A 83 38.56 -13.81 11.75
N GLN A 84 37.26 -13.86 11.41
CA GLN A 84 36.79 -14.00 10.03
C GLN A 84 37.26 -12.82 9.17
N ASN A 85 37.07 -11.60 9.67
CA ASN A 85 37.46 -10.37 8.96
C ASN A 85 38.97 -10.33 8.74
N ALA A 86 39.77 -10.69 9.75
CA ALA A 86 41.22 -10.76 9.64
C ALA A 86 41.67 -11.79 8.60
N ALA A 87 41.06 -12.99 8.58
CA ALA A 87 41.38 -14.04 7.63
C ALA A 87 41.01 -13.66 6.18
N ILE A 88 39.84 -13.04 5.97
CA ILE A 88 39.40 -12.56 4.66
C ILE A 88 40.30 -11.42 4.19
N ALA A 89 40.64 -10.45 5.05
CA ALA A 89 41.50 -9.33 4.69
C ALA A 89 42.89 -9.80 4.20
N LYS A 90 43.45 -10.84 4.83
CA LYS A 90 44.70 -11.46 4.39
C LYS A 90 44.56 -12.04 2.98
N LEU A 91 43.52 -12.83 2.70
CA LEU A 91 43.29 -13.41 1.39
C LEU A 91 42.94 -12.35 0.31
N GLU A 92 42.27 -11.27 0.69
CA GLU A 92 42.02 -10.14 -0.21
C GLU A 92 43.31 -9.41 -0.57
N SER A 93 44.26 -9.30 0.36
CA SER A 93 45.58 -8.74 0.08
C SER A 93 46.36 -9.61 -0.92
N GLU A 94 46.25 -10.94 -0.83
CA GLU A 94 46.83 -11.89 -1.80
C GLU A 94 46.12 -11.83 -3.16
N LYS A 95 44.81 -11.55 -3.19
CA LYS A 95 44.01 -11.45 -4.42
C LYS A 95 44.37 -10.21 -5.27
N LYS A 96 44.67 -9.08 -4.65
CA LYS A 96 44.94 -7.80 -5.33
C LYS A 96 46.00 -7.88 -6.44
N PRO A 97 47.22 -8.42 -6.21
CA PRO A 97 48.23 -8.51 -7.26
C PRO A 97 47.81 -9.45 -8.40
N LEU A 98 47.16 -10.59 -8.09
CA LEU A 98 46.66 -11.52 -9.11
C LEU A 98 45.59 -10.87 -10.00
N PHE A 99 44.73 -10.03 -9.42
CA PHE A 99 43.73 -9.29 -10.19
C PHE A 99 44.37 -8.28 -11.14
N GLN A 100 45.44 -7.59 -10.70
CA GLN A 100 46.22 -6.69 -11.56
C GLN A 100 46.88 -7.46 -12.71
N GLN A 101 47.51 -8.60 -12.42
CA GLN A 101 48.13 -9.48 -13.43
C GLN A 101 47.11 -9.98 -14.46
N ARG A 102 45.93 -10.42 -14.02
CA ARG A 102 44.83 -10.82 -14.90
C ARG A 102 44.35 -9.68 -15.80
N ASN A 103 44.22 -8.46 -15.28
CA ASN A 103 43.80 -7.30 -16.07
C ASN A 103 44.85 -6.89 -17.11
N GLN A 104 46.13 -6.97 -16.76
CA GLN A 104 47.23 -6.78 -17.73
C GLN A 104 47.16 -7.84 -18.83
N ALA A 105 47.06 -9.13 -18.47
CA ALA A 105 46.94 -10.22 -19.45
C ALA A 105 45.71 -10.07 -20.35
N LYS A 106 44.56 -9.63 -19.81
CA LYS A 106 43.34 -9.37 -20.57
C LYS A 106 43.52 -8.23 -21.57
N THR A 107 44.22 -7.16 -21.16
CA THR A 107 44.51 -6.02 -22.02
C THR A 107 45.43 -6.45 -23.17
N THR A 108 46.48 -7.21 -22.87
CA THR A 108 47.40 -7.77 -23.89
C THR A 108 46.66 -8.69 -24.87
N ALA A 109 45.82 -9.61 -24.37
CA ALA A 109 45.02 -10.49 -25.22
C ALA A 109 44.09 -9.69 -26.16
N GLY A 110 43.41 -8.67 -25.63
CA GLY A 110 42.54 -7.81 -26.43
C GLY A 110 43.26 -6.92 -27.45
N VAL A 111 44.54 -6.57 -27.23
CA VAL A 111 45.37 -5.92 -28.25
C VAL A 111 45.72 -6.92 -29.36
N CYS A 112 46.22 -8.10 -29.00
CA CYS A 112 46.60 -9.13 -29.98
C CYS A 112 45.41 -9.60 -30.85
N GLU A 113 44.22 -9.74 -30.26
CA GLU A 113 43.01 -10.07 -31.01
C GLU A 113 42.59 -8.97 -31.99
N ARG A 114 42.71 -7.70 -31.59
CA ARG A 114 42.41 -6.56 -32.47
C ARG A 114 43.37 -6.47 -33.65
N GLU A 115 44.66 -6.69 -33.41
CA GLU A 115 45.68 -6.73 -34.46
C GLU A 115 45.43 -7.89 -35.42
N LEU A 116 45.14 -9.10 -34.91
CA LEU A 116 44.75 -10.24 -35.74
C LEU A 116 43.53 -9.91 -36.61
N ALA A 117 42.48 -9.34 -36.03
CA ALA A 117 41.28 -8.94 -36.76
C ALA A 117 41.54 -7.80 -37.77
N ALA A 118 42.50 -6.92 -37.51
CA ALA A 118 42.92 -5.88 -38.46
C ALA A 118 43.66 -6.48 -39.65
N VAL A 119 44.58 -7.42 -39.42
CA VAL A 119 45.28 -8.13 -40.49
C VAL A 119 44.31 -8.97 -41.32
N GLU A 120 43.37 -9.68 -40.69
CA GLU A 120 42.34 -10.44 -41.41
C GLU A 120 41.42 -9.56 -42.25
N ARG A 121 41.10 -8.34 -41.80
CA ARG A 121 40.37 -7.36 -42.62
C ARG A 121 41.17 -6.92 -43.83
N ARG A 122 42.45 -6.58 -43.66
CA ARG A 122 43.34 -6.19 -44.77
C ARG A 122 43.48 -7.29 -45.82
N ILE A 123 43.51 -8.57 -45.40
CA ILE A 123 43.51 -9.70 -46.34
C ILE A 123 42.21 -9.72 -47.17
N ARG A 124 41.05 -9.55 -46.52
CA ARG A 124 39.75 -9.51 -47.22
C ARG A 124 39.63 -8.31 -48.16
N GLU A 125 40.16 -7.16 -47.77
CA GLU A 125 40.21 -5.94 -48.59
C GLU A 125 41.11 -6.14 -49.82
N ASN A 126 42.27 -6.78 -49.66
CA ASN A 126 43.15 -7.13 -50.78
C ASN A 126 42.46 -8.12 -51.74
N GLU A 127 41.76 -9.14 -51.22
CA GLU A 127 40.96 -10.08 -52.02
C GLU A 127 39.73 -9.43 -52.69
N ALA A 128 39.16 -8.39 -52.09
CA ALA A 128 38.11 -7.59 -52.72
C ALA A 128 38.68 -6.72 -53.84
N ALA A 129 39.84 -6.09 -53.63
CA ALA A 129 40.51 -5.28 -54.64
C ALA A 129 40.88 -6.10 -55.89
N ASP A 130 41.39 -7.33 -55.74
CA ASP A 130 41.66 -8.19 -56.90
C ASP A 130 40.38 -8.52 -57.68
N ARG A 131 39.27 -8.80 -56.98
CA ARG A 131 37.96 -9.04 -57.60
C ARG A 131 37.41 -7.81 -58.32
N ASP A 132 37.56 -6.62 -57.75
CA ASP A 132 37.12 -5.38 -58.36
C ASP A 132 37.94 -5.03 -59.60
N LEU A 133 39.26 -5.24 -59.58
CA LEU A 133 40.11 -5.07 -60.76
C LEU A 133 39.78 -6.08 -61.87
N LEU A 134 39.49 -7.33 -61.51
CA LEU A 134 39.00 -8.33 -62.46
C LEU A 134 37.68 -7.92 -63.09
N LYS A 135 36.75 -7.37 -62.30
CA LYS A 135 35.49 -6.84 -62.80
C LYS A 135 35.70 -5.66 -63.74
N GLN A 136 36.57 -4.71 -63.39
CA GLN A 136 36.93 -3.58 -64.25
C GLN A 136 37.53 -4.02 -65.60
N LEU A 137 38.37 -5.06 -65.59
CA LEU A 137 38.89 -5.66 -66.84
C LEU A 137 37.77 -6.29 -67.67
N SER A 138 36.82 -6.96 -67.03
CA SER A 138 35.65 -7.54 -67.71
C SER A 138 34.77 -6.45 -68.32
N ASP A 139 34.46 -5.40 -67.55
CA ASP A 139 33.58 -4.30 -67.96
C ASP A 139 34.22 -3.49 -69.11
N LEU A 140 35.55 -3.27 -69.08
CA LEU A 140 36.28 -2.60 -70.16
C LEU A 140 36.25 -3.36 -71.48
N HIS A 141 36.28 -4.70 -71.44
CA HIS A 141 36.19 -5.54 -72.64
C HIS A 141 34.75 -5.69 -73.16
N ALA A 142 33.73 -5.33 -72.38
CA ALA A 142 32.33 -5.43 -72.76
C ALA A 142 31.76 -4.16 -73.44
N LEU A 143 32.54 -3.07 -73.54
CA LEU A 143 32.13 -1.81 -74.17
C LEU A 143 32.28 -1.87 -75.71
N ASP A 144 31.22 -1.52 -76.44
CA ASP A 144 31.18 -1.42 -77.91
C ASP A 144 30.52 -0.09 -78.36
N PRO A 145 31.23 0.79 -79.12
CA PRO A 145 32.59 0.66 -79.63
C PRO A 145 33.66 0.78 -78.54
N ALA A 146 34.77 0.06 -78.74
CA ALA A 146 35.88 0.02 -77.80
C ALA A 146 36.50 1.42 -77.57
N PRO A 147 36.84 1.79 -76.32
CA PRO A 147 37.51 3.05 -76.02
C PRO A 147 38.86 3.19 -76.75
N PRO A 148 39.22 4.39 -77.27
CA PRO A 148 40.47 4.61 -77.98
C PRO A 148 41.73 4.43 -77.10
N ASP A 149 41.59 4.43 -75.78
CA ASP A 149 42.64 4.26 -74.79
C ASP A 149 42.63 2.89 -74.08
N LEU A 150 41.93 1.89 -74.64
CA LEU A 150 41.73 0.57 -74.03
C LEU A 150 43.04 -0.14 -73.65
N GLN A 151 44.06 -0.13 -74.52
CA GLN A 151 45.36 -0.76 -74.19
C GLN A 151 46.08 -0.09 -73.02
N ALA A 152 46.00 1.23 -72.90
CA ALA A 152 46.62 1.96 -71.79
C ALA A 152 45.89 1.69 -70.46
N ARG A 153 44.56 1.55 -70.48
CA ARG A 153 43.76 1.20 -69.30
C ARG A 153 44.00 -0.24 -68.85
N THR A 154 44.03 -1.19 -69.79
CA THR A 154 44.28 -2.61 -69.49
C THR A 154 45.67 -2.85 -68.92
N THR A 155 46.71 -2.20 -69.46
CA THR A 155 48.08 -2.30 -68.91
C THR A 155 48.18 -1.71 -67.50
N THR A 156 47.50 -0.59 -67.25
CA THR A 156 47.43 0.03 -65.91
C THR A 156 46.76 -0.90 -64.88
N ILE A 157 45.65 -1.55 -65.25
CA ILE A 157 44.96 -2.49 -64.35
C ILE A 157 45.80 -3.75 -64.10
N ASN A 158 46.41 -4.31 -65.14
CA ASN A 158 47.30 -5.48 -65.01
C ASN A 158 48.54 -5.18 -64.16
N ALA A 159 49.11 -3.98 -64.26
CA ALA A 159 50.24 -3.55 -63.43
C ALA A 159 49.85 -3.44 -61.94
N ARG A 160 48.64 -2.96 -61.63
CA ARG A 160 48.11 -2.94 -60.25
C ARG A 160 47.86 -4.36 -59.73
N ARG A 161 47.27 -5.21 -60.57
CA ARG A 161 46.96 -6.60 -60.21
C ARG A 161 48.20 -7.45 -59.96
N ALA A 162 49.31 -7.19 -60.68
CA ALA A 162 50.57 -7.91 -60.49
C ALA A 162 51.20 -7.73 -59.09
N ARG A 163 50.86 -6.65 -58.35
CA ARG A 163 51.39 -6.35 -57.02
C ARG A 163 50.59 -7.00 -55.87
N LEU A 164 49.31 -7.27 -56.09
CA LEU A 164 48.41 -7.81 -55.07
C LEU A 164 48.83 -9.18 -54.50
N PRO A 165 49.37 -10.13 -55.28
CA PRO A 165 49.83 -11.42 -54.74
C PRO A 165 50.98 -11.30 -53.73
N GLU A 166 51.92 -10.38 -53.96
CA GLU A 166 53.05 -10.13 -53.05
C GLU A 166 52.56 -9.47 -51.75
N GLU A 167 51.72 -8.44 -51.87
CA GLU A 167 51.06 -7.80 -50.71
C GLU A 167 50.26 -8.80 -49.88
N ARG A 168 49.54 -9.73 -50.54
CA ARG A 168 48.80 -10.80 -49.87
C ARG A 168 49.73 -11.76 -49.14
N ALA A 169 50.86 -12.14 -49.73
CA ALA A 169 51.82 -13.04 -49.09
C ALA A 169 52.39 -12.42 -47.79
N GLU A 170 52.66 -11.11 -47.78
CA GLU A 170 53.09 -10.39 -46.58
C GLU A 170 51.98 -10.33 -45.52
N LEU A 171 50.74 -10.04 -45.92
CA LEU A 171 49.60 -10.02 -45.01
C LEU A 171 49.32 -11.40 -44.39
N VAL A 172 49.48 -12.48 -45.15
CA VAL A 172 49.33 -13.86 -44.64
C VAL A 172 50.42 -14.22 -43.62
N ARG A 173 51.68 -13.79 -43.85
CA ARG A 173 52.74 -13.97 -42.84
C ARG A 173 52.45 -13.15 -41.58
N ALA A 174 52.00 -11.91 -41.72
CA ALA A 174 51.58 -11.08 -40.60
C ALA A 174 50.43 -11.74 -39.81
N ARG A 175 49.47 -12.37 -40.51
CA ARG A 175 48.35 -13.09 -39.88
C ARG A 175 48.83 -14.24 -39.01
N LEU A 176 49.77 -15.05 -39.49
CA LEU A 176 50.33 -16.17 -38.72
C LEU A 176 51.01 -15.66 -37.44
N GLY A 177 51.85 -14.62 -37.56
CA GLY A 177 52.51 -14.01 -36.39
C GLY A 177 51.51 -13.41 -35.39
N SER A 178 50.48 -12.70 -35.86
CA SER A 178 49.41 -12.16 -35.01
C SER A 178 48.56 -13.26 -34.37
N ALA A 179 48.34 -14.37 -35.05
CA ALA A 179 47.57 -15.51 -34.54
C ALA A 179 48.33 -16.23 -33.40
N ASP A 180 49.63 -16.47 -33.56
CA ASP A 180 50.47 -17.06 -32.51
C ASP A 180 50.57 -16.14 -31.29
N ALA A 181 50.74 -14.83 -31.50
CA ALA A 181 50.75 -13.84 -30.43
C ALA A 181 49.41 -13.80 -29.66
N ALA A 182 48.28 -13.86 -30.39
CA ALA A 182 46.95 -13.93 -29.78
C ALA A 182 46.74 -15.22 -28.98
N ARG A 183 47.21 -16.38 -29.48
CA ARG A 183 47.13 -17.66 -28.76
C ARG A 183 47.92 -17.61 -27.44
N LEU A 184 49.18 -17.18 -27.49
CA LEU A 184 50.02 -17.08 -26.29
C LEU A 184 49.45 -16.09 -25.26
N ALA A 185 48.89 -14.97 -25.72
CA ALA A 185 48.24 -14.01 -24.83
C ALA A 185 46.99 -14.59 -24.16
N LYS A 186 46.21 -15.41 -24.87
CA LYS A 186 45.06 -16.14 -24.30
C LYS A 186 45.46 -17.18 -23.27
N GLU A 187 46.53 -17.94 -23.52
CA GLU A 187 47.06 -18.92 -22.56
C GLU A 187 47.52 -18.24 -21.26
N LYS A 188 48.21 -17.10 -21.36
CA LYS A 188 48.61 -16.30 -20.20
C LYS A 188 47.40 -15.74 -19.44
N LEU A 189 46.35 -15.30 -20.15
CA LEU A 189 45.11 -14.87 -19.52
C LEU A 189 44.44 -16.03 -18.77
N ALA A 190 44.33 -17.21 -19.40
CA ALA A 190 43.74 -18.39 -18.78
C ALA A 190 44.50 -18.83 -17.52
N ALA A 191 45.84 -18.79 -17.54
CA ALA A 191 46.67 -19.08 -16.37
C ALA A 191 46.39 -18.09 -15.22
N ALA A 192 46.39 -16.78 -15.50
CA ALA A 192 46.10 -15.75 -14.51
C ALA A 192 44.67 -15.85 -13.94
N GLU A 193 43.68 -16.23 -14.76
CA GLU A 193 42.30 -16.47 -14.30
C GLU A 193 42.20 -17.71 -13.40
N SER A 194 42.99 -18.76 -13.68
CA SER A 194 43.02 -19.96 -12.85
C SER A 194 43.61 -19.72 -11.46
N GLU A 195 44.68 -18.91 -11.37
CA GLU A 195 45.29 -18.54 -10.09
C GLU A 195 44.35 -17.67 -9.25
N LEU A 196 43.69 -16.69 -9.88
CA LEU A 196 42.67 -15.87 -9.22
C LEU A 196 41.53 -16.74 -8.67
N ALA A 197 41.05 -17.71 -9.45
CA ALA A 197 39.96 -18.59 -9.06
C ALA A 197 40.31 -19.48 -7.85
N VAL A 198 41.57 -19.87 -7.67
CA VAL A 198 42.03 -20.61 -6.49
C VAL A 198 41.91 -19.77 -5.22
N VAL A 199 42.33 -18.50 -5.27
CA VAL A 199 42.23 -17.59 -4.11
C VAL A 199 40.77 -17.25 -3.81
N GLU A 200 39.94 -17.04 -4.82
CA GLU A 200 38.50 -16.83 -4.64
C GLU A 200 37.82 -18.03 -3.97
N LYS A 201 38.17 -19.26 -4.37
CA LYS A 201 37.70 -20.48 -3.71
C LYS A 201 38.18 -20.59 -2.25
N LYS A 202 39.39 -20.13 -1.92
CA LYS A 202 39.88 -20.09 -0.53
C LYS A 202 39.08 -19.11 0.31
N ILE A 203 38.81 -17.91 -0.21
CA ILE A 203 37.97 -16.91 0.46
C ILE A 203 36.59 -17.49 0.77
N GLU A 204 35.99 -18.16 -0.20
CA GLU A 204 34.68 -18.79 -0.04
C GLU A 204 34.69 -19.91 1.01
N ARG A 205 35.70 -20.77 1.03
CA ARG A 205 35.84 -21.82 2.07
C ARG A 205 35.95 -21.23 3.47
N VAL A 206 36.81 -20.22 3.64
CA VAL A 206 37.00 -19.55 4.93
C VAL A 206 35.68 -18.91 5.40
N ARG A 207 34.95 -18.22 4.52
CA ARG A 207 33.62 -17.68 4.85
C ARG A 207 32.67 -18.76 5.35
N ASN A 208 32.57 -19.87 4.61
CA ASN A 208 31.68 -20.97 4.97
C ASN A 208 32.04 -21.63 6.32
N GLU A 209 33.33 -21.76 6.65
CA GLU A 209 33.78 -22.29 7.93
C GLU A 209 33.40 -21.38 9.11
N PHE A 210 33.64 -20.08 8.98
CA PHE A 210 33.29 -19.10 10.01
C PHE A 210 31.77 -18.96 10.17
N GLU A 211 31.01 -18.99 9.08
CA GLU A 211 29.54 -19.01 9.10
C GLU A 211 28.97 -20.30 9.72
N ALA A 212 29.62 -21.45 9.52
CA ALA A 212 29.23 -22.69 10.18
C ALA A 212 29.46 -22.63 11.70
N ARG A 213 30.57 -22.01 12.14
CA ARG A 213 30.81 -21.77 13.57
C ARG A 213 29.80 -20.77 14.15
N ASP A 214 29.54 -19.66 13.46
CA ASP A 214 28.55 -18.65 13.89
C ASP A 214 27.16 -19.27 14.07
N ARG A 215 26.74 -20.12 13.12
CA ARG A 215 25.47 -20.86 13.21
C ARG A 215 25.38 -21.70 14.48
N ARG A 216 26.42 -22.47 14.81
CA ARG A 216 26.47 -23.29 16.05
C ARG A 216 26.42 -22.44 17.31
N LEU A 217 27.16 -21.33 17.35
CA LEU A 217 27.12 -20.40 18.48
C LEU A 217 25.74 -19.79 18.65
N ASN A 218 25.09 -19.41 17.55
CA ASN A 218 23.73 -18.85 17.58
C ASN A 218 22.68 -19.89 18.03
N GLU A 219 22.80 -21.15 17.59
CA GLU A 219 21.96 -22.26 18.07
C GLU A 219 22.11 -22.45 19.59
N ASN A 220 23.35 -22.40 20.11
CA ASN A 220 23.59 -22.49 21.55
C ASN A 220 22.98 -21.32 22.34
N ILE A 221 23.06 -20.08 21.81
CA ILE A 221 22.37 -18.91 22.39
C ILE A 221 20.87 -19.16 22.45
N HIS A 222 20.26 -19.64 21.36
CA HIS A 222 18.83 -19.93 21.33
C HIS A 222 18.42 -20.96 22.38
N LEU A 223 19.15 -22.08 22.49
CA LEU A 223 18.89 -23.11 23.50
C LEU A 223 18.97 -22.55 24.92
N GLN A 224 19.99 -21.73 25.21
CA GLN A 224 20.13 -21.11 26.53
C GLN A 224 19.04 -20.06 26.81
N GLN A 225 18.64 -19.27 25.81
CA GLN A 225 17.53 -18.31 25.94
C GLN A 225 16.20 -19.01 26.23
N GLU A 226 15.93 -20.15 25.59
CA GLU A 226 14.76 -20.97 25.89
C GLU A 226 14.81 -21.50 27.33
N ALA A 227 15.96 -22.01 27.77
CA ALA A 227 16.15 -22.43 29.15
C ALA A 227 15.95 -21.29 30.16
N VAL A 228 16.39 -20.06 29.86
CA VAL A 228 16.13 -18.86 30.68
C VAL A 228 14.63 -18.56 30.74
N ARG A 229 13.94 -18.60 29.60
CA ARG A 229 12.47 -18.38 29.56
C ARG A 229 11.76 -19.42 30.42
N GLU A 230 12.10 -20.69 30.27
CA GLU A 230 11.51 -21.76 31.06
C GLU A 230 11.77 -21.55 32.57
N ALA A 231 13.02 -21.27 32.95
CA ALA A 231 13.37 -21.01 34.35
C ALA A 231 12.61 -19.80 34.93
N ARG A 232 12.44 -18.72 34.15
CA ARG A 232 11.63 -17.55 34.54
C ARG A 232 10.16 -17.89 34.71
N THR A 233 9.58 -18.73 33.84
CA THR A 233 8.18 -19.18 34.01
C THR A 233 7.99 -20.03 35.26
N ARG A 234 8.94 -20.92 35.56
CA ARG A 234 8.93 -21.72 36.80
C ARG A 234 9.07 -20.81 38.02
N HIS A 235 9.97 -19.82 37.97
CA HIS A 235 10.13 -18.83 39.04
C HIS A 235 8.83 -18.05 39.29
N HIS A 236 8.11 -17.64 38.24
CA HIS A 236 6.81 -16.98 38.38
C HIS A 236 5.74 -17.90 38.98
N LYS A 237 5.68 -19.18 38.55
CA LYS A 237 4.74 -20.16 39.14
C LYS A 237 5.01 -20.41 40.62
N VAL A 238 6.28 -20.42 41.04
CA VAL A 238 6.64 -20.52 42.47
C VAL A 238 6.14 -19.31 43.24
N GLU A 239 6.27 -18.10 42.69
CA GLU A 239 5.69 -16.89 43.29
C GLU A 239 4.16 -16.96 43.43
N GLU A 240 3.45 -17.42 42.39
CA GLU A 240 2.00 -17.60 42.48
C GLU A 240 1.60 -18.61 43.57
N ARG A 241 2.35 -19.71 43.71
CA ARG A 241 2.14 -20.74 44.73
C ARG A 241 2.30 -20.24 46.17
N LYS A 242 3.01 -19.14 46.40
CA LYS A 242 3.13 -18.52 47.74
C LYS A 242 1.88 -17.73 48.15
N THR A 243 1.11 -17.25 47.17
CA THR A 243 -0.06 -16.37 47.38
C THR A 243 -1.11 -16.92 48.36
N PRO A 244 -1.50 -18.21 48.31
CA PRO A 244 -2.45 -18.79 49.27
C PRO A 244 -1.93 -18.78 50.72
N ALA A 245 -0.64 -19.08 50.92
CA ALA A 245 -0.04 -19.05 52.25
C ALA A 245 0.03 -17.62 52.80
N TYR A 246 0.42 -16.64 51.99
CA TYR A 246 0.37 -15.22 52.37
C TYR A 246 -1.06 -14.75 52.70
N LEU A 247 -2.06 -15.17 51.93
CA LEU A 247 -3.46 -14.84 52.22
C LEU A 247 -3.92 -15.39 53.58
N ASN A 248 -3.60 -16.64 53.90
CA ASN A 248 -3.98 -17.25 55.18
C ASN A 248 -3.30 -16.56 56.37
N ILE A 249 -2.00 -16.30 56.24
CA ILE A 249 -1.24 -15.55 57.26
C ILE A 249 -1.82 -14.16 57.45
N GLY A 250 -2.07 -13.42 56.37
CA GLY A 250 -2.61 -12.06 56.44
C GLY A 250 -4.01 -12.00 57.05
N ARG A 251 -4.87 -12.99 56.78
CA ARG A 251 -6.18 -13.11 57.45
C ARG A 251 -6.05 -13.32 58.94
N HIS A 252 -5.11 -14.17 59.37
CA HIS A 252 -4.86 -14.44 60.77
C HIS A 252 -4.31 -13.21 61.49
N LEU A 253 -3.34 -12.51 60.89
CA LEU A 253 -2.79 -11.26 61.44
C LEU A 253 -3.84 -10.15 61.51
N ALA A 254 -4.67 -10.01 60.47
CA ALA A 254 -5.79 -9.06 60.48
C ALA A 254 -6.83 -9.39 61.57
N ALA A 255 -7.10 -10.68 61.84
CA ALA A 255 -8.02 -11.11 62.88
C ALA A 255 -7.48 -10.86 64.29
N GLN A 256 -6.19 -11.10 64.50
CA GLN A 256 -5.50 -10.85 65.78
C GLN A 256 -5.11 -9.38 65.98
N SER A 257 -5.39 -8.51 65.01
CA SER A 257 -5.02 -7.09 65.01
C SER A 257 -3.51 -6.85 65.17
N ILE A 258 -2.70 -7.70 64.53
CA ILE A 258 -1.23 -7.64 64.59
C ILE A 258 -0.71 -6.98 63.33
N ALA A 259 0.02 -5.88 63.52
CA ALA A 259 0.64 -5.13 62.44
C ALA A 259 2.11 -5.54 62.26
N PRO A 260 2.60 -5.70 61.01
CA PRO A 260 4.02 -5.82 60.77
C PRO A 260 4.73 -4.50 61.12
N PRO A 261 5.89 -4.53 61.80
CA PRO A 261 6.60 -3.35 62.27
C PRO A 261 7.08 -2.45 61.12
N ASN A 262 7.37 -3.05 59.97
CA ASN A 262 7.85 -2.33 58.79
C ASN A 262 6.71 -1.69 57.98
N ALA A 263 5.45 -2.10 58.20
CA ALA A 263 4.32 -1.68 57.37
C ALA A 263 2.98 -1.66 58.14
N PRO A 264 2.83 -0.83 59.19
CA PRO A 264 1.62 -0.82 60.02
C PRO A 264 0.35 -0.38 59.27
N HIS A 265 0.51 0.38 58.18
CA HIS A 265 -0.58 0.82 57.31
C HIS A 265 -1.29 -0.34 56.59
N LEU A 266 -0.64 -1.49 56.39
CA LEU A 266 -1.27 -2.64 55.73
C LEU A 266 -2.39 -3.25 56.57
N LEU A 267 -2.26 -3.20 57.91
CA LEU A 267 -3.31 -3.66 58.82
C LEU A 267 -4.53 -2.74 58.73
N THR A 268 -4.31 -1.42 58.74
CA THR A 268 -5.39 -0.43 58.67
C THR A 268 -6.11 -0.49 57.31
N GLU A 269 -5.39 -0.74 56.22
CA GLU A 269 -5.97 -0.99 54.89
C GLU A 269 -6.82 -2.27 54.86
N ALA A 270 -6.32 -3.37 55.41
CA ALA A 270 -7.07 -4.63 55.47
C ALA A 270 -8.36 -4.48 56.30
N HIS A 271 -8.29 -3.83 57.46
CA HIS A 271 -9.46 -3.52 58.30
C HIS A 271 -10.46 -2.60 57.60
N ARG A 272 -9.97 -1.55 56.91
CA ARG A 272 -10.82 -0.63 56.13
C ARG A 272 -11.58 -1.38 55.04
N HIS A 273 -10.89 -2.20 54.24
CA HIS A 273 -11.55 -2.98 53.19
C HIS A 273 -12.52 -4.01 53.76
N ARG A 274 -12.20 -4.63 54.89
CA ARG A 274 -13.07 -5.59 55.56
C ARG A 274 -14.36 -4.93 56.05
N HIS A 275 -14.25 -3.79 56.72
CA HIS A 275 -15.38 -2.98 57.16
C HIS A 275 -16.28 -2.56 55.99
N ILE A 276 -15.70 -2.12 54.87
CA ILE A 276 -16.46 -1.77 53.66
C ILE A 276 -17.18 -3.00 53.08
N VAL A 277 -16.52 -4.17 53.05
CA VAL A 277 -17.14 -5.41 52.59
C VAL A 277 -18.32 -5.80 53.49
N ASP A 278 -18.19 -5.66 54.81
CA ASP A 278 -19.26 -5.97 55.77
C ASP A 278 -20.45 -5.01 55.62
N GLN A 279 -20.21 -3.71 55.46
CA GLN A 279 -21.26 -2.73 55.14
C GLN A 279 -21.99 -3.06 53.83
N LEU A 280 -21.26 -3.45 52.79
CA LEU A 280 -21.86 -3.84 51.50
C LEU A 280 -22.65 -5.16 51.61
N LEU A 281 -22.27 -6.06 52.50
CA LEU A 281 -23.02 -7.28 52.80
C LEU A 281 -24.33 -6.96 53.54
N GLN A 282 -24.30 -6.06 54.52
CA GLN A 282 -25.50 -5.57 55.22
C GLN A 282 -26.45 -4.86 54.26
N HIS A 283 -25.96 -3.91 53.46
CA HIS A 283 -26.76 -3.22 52.45
C HIS A 283 -27.33 -4.20 51.39
N ARG A 284 -26.61 -5.28 51.07
CA ARG A 284 -27.16 -6.35 50.20
C ARG A 284 -28.33 -7.08 50.88
N ALA A 285 -28.26 -7.34 52.18
CA ALA A 285 -29.34 -7.98 52.94
C ALA A 285 -30.60 -7.10 53.00
N GLU A 286 -30.44 -5.79 53.20
CA GLU A 286 -31.53 -4.81 53.14
C GLU A 286 -32.15 -4.71 51.74
N LEU A 287 -31.32 -4.72 50.69
CA LEU A 287 -31.84 -4.77 49.32
C LEU A 287 -32.52 -6.11 49.00
N THR A 288 -32.26 -7.19 49.74
CA THR A 288 -33.00 -8.45 49.60
C THR A 288 -34.40 -8.36 50.18
N THR A 289 -34.55 -7.77 51.36
CA THR A 289 -35.85 -7.60 52.03
C THR A 289 -36.76 -6.60 51.30
N LEU A 290 -36.22 -5.48 50.80
CA LEU A 290 -36.98 -4.50 50.02
C LEU A 290 -37.54 -5.05 48.69
N SER A 291 -36.96 -6.12 48.16
CA SER A 291 -37.43 -6.72 46.92
C SER A 291 -38.49 -7.79 47.11
N SER A 292 -38.59 -8.39 48.29
CA SER A 292 -39.66 -9.36 48.57
C SER A 292 -41.02 -8.67 48.74
N GLN A 293 -41.02 -7.35 48.94
CA GLN A 293 -42.22 -6.51 49.08
C GLN A 293 -42.80 -6.00 47.75
N ILE A 294 -42.15 -6.25 46.60
CA ILE A 294 -42.63 -5.78 45.30
C ILE A 294 -43.61 -6.78 44.69
N ASP A 295 -44.79 -6.31 44.28
CA ASP A 295 -45.79 -7.12 43.61
C ASP A 295 -45.25 -7.72 42.29
N ARG A 296 -45.32 -9.05 42.19
CA ARG A 296 -44.83 -9.82 41.05
C ARG A 296 -45.68 -9.58 39.79
N GLN A 297 -46.95 -9.20 39.91
CA GLN A 297 -47.82 -8.98 38.75
C GLN A 297 -47.50 -7.66 38.03
N GLU A 298 -47.32 -6.56 38.75
CA GLU A 298 -46.89 -5.28 38.15
C GLU A 298 -45.51 -5.40 37.49
N LEU A 299 -44.61 -6.16 38.10
CA LEU A 299 -43.28 -6.40 37.55
C LEU A 299 -43.35 -7.08 36.18
N ARG A 300 -44.26 -8.05 35.99
CA ARG A 300 -44.47 -8.75 34.71
C ARG A 300 -44.98 -7.79 33.63
N LYS A 301 -45.95 -6.93 33.95
CA LYS A 301 -46.49 -5.92 33.01
C LYS A 301 -45.40 -4.93 32.57
N PHE A 302 -44.58 -4.46 33.51
CA PHE A 302 -43.44 -3.58 33.22
C PHE A 302 -42.39 -4.22 32.30
N TYR A 303 -42.01 -5.48 32.57
CA TYR A 303 -41.06 -6.19 31.71
C TYR A 303 -41.64 -6.52 30.34
N PHE A 304 -42.93 -6.85 30.25
CA PHE A 304 -43.59 -7.06 28.96
C PHE A 304 -43.51 -5.80 28.09
N SER A 305 -43.83 -4.62 28.66
CA SER A 305 -43.70 -3.33 27.97
C SER A 305 -42.27 -3.06 27.47
N ILE A 306 -41.25 -3.27 28.32
CA ILE A 306 -39.84 -3.08 27.91
C ILE A 306 -39.43 -4.08 26.83
N VAL A 307 -39.82 -5.36 26.95
CA VAL A 307 -39.49 -6.39 25.98
C VAL A 307 -40.15 -6.08 24.64
N SER A 308 -41.39 -5.60 24.61
CA SER A 308 -42.05 -5.14 23.39
C SER A 308 -41.31 -3.97 22.72
N VAL A 309 -40.86 -2.97 23.50
CA VAL A 309 -40.07 -1.85 22.97
C VAL A 309 -38.70 -2.31 22.45
N LEU A 310 -38.02 -3.21 23.18
CA LEU A 310 -36.74 -3.77 22.75
C LEU A 310 -36.89 -4.68 21.51
N ALA A 311 -37.98 -5.43 21.39
CA ALA A 311 -38.29 -6.20 20.20
C ALA A 311 -38.51 -5.28 18.99
N LEU A 312 -39.23 -4.17 19.18
CA LEU A 312 -39.41 -3.15 18.15
C LEU A 312 -38.07 -2.54 17.72
N LEU A 313 -37.21 -2.17 18.69
CA LEU A 313 -35.86 -1.69 18.43
C LEU A 313 -34.99 -2.74 17.74
N ALA A 314 -35.08 -4.00 18.13
CA ALA A 314 -34.34 -5.09 17.50
C ALA A 314 -34.80 -5.38 16.06
N ILE A 315 -36.00 -4.95 15.67
CA ILE A 315 -36.47 -4.99 14.27
C ILE A 315 -35.96 -3.76 13.51
N ILE A 316 -36.00 -2.56 14.13
CA ILE A 316 -35.61 -1.31 13.47
C ILE A 316 -34.08 -1.16 13.33
N LEU A 317 -33.30 -1.55 14.34
CA LEU A 317 -31.85 -1.34 14.38
C LEU A 317 -31.12 -2.11 13.27
N PRO A 318 -31.44 -3.39 12.96
CA PRO A 318 -30.84 -4.08 11.82
C PRO A 318 -31.22 -3.45 10.48
N VAL A 319 -32.41 -2.87 10.34
CA VAL A 319 -32.80 -2.15 9.11
C VAL A 319 -31.95 -0.87 8.95
N ALA A 320 -31.66 -0.16 10.04
CA ALA A 320 -30.83 1.04 10.07
C ALA A 320 -29.30 0.76 10.05
N VAL A 321 -28.84 -0.44 10.42
CA VAL A 321 -27.41 -0.82 10.39
C VAL A 321 -27.07 -1.62 9.12
N LYS A 322 -28.05 -2.30 8.51
CA LYS A 322 -27.93 -2.90 7.17
C LYS A 322 -28.18 -1.91 6.03
N SER A 323 -28.52 -0.65 6.31
CA SER A 323 -28.46 0.37 5.27
C SER A 323 -27.01 0.51 4.78
N PRO A 324 -26.76 0.38 3.47
CA PRO A 324 -25.40 0.33 2.92
C PRO A 324 -24.59 1.58 3.29
N ARG A 325 -23.31 1.35 3.63
CA ARG A 325 -22.30 2.37 3.94
C ARG A 325 -22.27 3.43 2.82
N LYS A 326 -22.50 4.71 3.17
CA LYS A 326 -22.45 5.91 2.29
C LYS A 326 -22.49 5.61 0.79
N ARG A 327 -23.65 5.16 0.29
CA ARG A 327 -23.87 4.93 -1.15
C ARG A 327 -24.43 6.19 -1.78
N GLU A 328 -23.84 6.62 -2.89
CA GLU A 328 -24.37 7.70 -3.73
C GLU A 328 -25.62 7.19 -4.45
N TRP A 329 -26.72 7.93 -4.32
CA TRP A 329 -28.02 7.56 -4.88
C TRP A 329 -28.12 8.17 -6.28
N LEU A 330 -27.54 7.46 -7.25
CA LEU A 330 -27.47 7.89 -8.65
C LEU A 330 -28.58 7.21 -9.48
N PRO A 331 -29.08 7.83 -10.56
CA PRO A 331 -30.04 7.21 -11.47
C PRO A 331 -29.47 5.95 -12.13
N GLN A 332 -30.32 4.94 -12.35
CA GLN A 332 -29.92 3.65 -12.96
C GLN A 332 -29.27 3.79 -14.34
N GLU A 333 -29.65 4.83 -15.09
CA GLU A 333 -29.12 5.18 -16.42
C GLU A 333 -27.69 5.74 -16.40
N THR A 334 -27.05 5.89 -15.23
CA THR A 334 -25.69 6.43 -15.11
C THR A 334 -24.64 5.45 -15.63
N ASP A 335 -23.98 5.78 -16.73
CA ASP A 335 -22.98 4.90 -17.36
C ASP A 335 -21.54 5.32 -17.04
N MET A 336 -21.33 6.57 -16.63
CA MET A 336 -20.03 7.06 -16.18
C MET A 336 -20.13 7.85 -14.88
N ILE A 337 -19.09 7.78 -14.06
CA ILE A 337 -18.99 8.52 -12.81
C ILE A 337 -17.61 9.17 -12.73
N LEU A 338 -17.58 10.49 -12.62
CA LEU A 338 -16.42 11.27 -12.23
C LEU A 338 -16.59 11.72 -10.78
N SER A 339 -15.61 11.40 -9.95
CA SER A 339 -15.56 11.66 -8.52
C SER A 339 -14.35 12.51 -8.22
N ILE A 340 -14.55 13.62 -7.51
CA ILE A 340 -13.49 14.55 -7.17
C ILE A 340 -13.47 14.72 -5.66
N ASN A 341 -12.36 14.33 -5.07
CA ASN A 341 -12.08 14.56 -3.65
C ASN A 341 -11.35 15.89 -3.51
N ILE A 342 -12.10 16.94 -3.20
CA ILE A 342 -11.59 18.32 -3.13
C ILE A 342 -10.52 18.44 -2.05
N GLU A 343 -10.69 17.73 -0.92
CA GLU A 343 -9.72 17.76 0.16
C GLU A 343 -8.35 17.19 -0.25
N GLN A 344 -8.34 16.08 -0.99
CA GLN A 344 -7.11 15.52 -1.52
C GLN A 344 -6.53 16.36 -2.67
N LEU A 345 -7.40 17.00 -3.45
CA LEU A 345 -7.03 17.87 -4.56
C LEU A 345 -6.32 19.15 -4.07
N GLU A 346 -6.83 19.80 -3.03
CA GLU A 346 -6.19 20.99 -2.41
C GLU A 346 -4.84 20.69 -1.75
N ARG A 347 -4.60 19.43 -1.34
CA ARG A 347 -3.31 19.00 -0.77
C ARG A 347 -2.23 18.79 -1.83
N ALA A 348 -2.58 18.65 -3.10
CA ALA A 348 -1.64 18.34 -4.17
C ALA A 348 -0.71 19.52 -4.51
N GLU A 349 0.59 19.36 -4.26
CA GLU A 349 1.61 20.39 -4.55
C GLU A 349 1.71 20.73 -6.04
N MET A 350 1.49 19.73 -6.92
CA MET A 350 1.45 19.93 -8.36
C MET A 350 0.39 20.97 -8.77
N LEU A 351 -0.79 20.89 -8.19
CA LEU A 351 -1.88 21.84 -8.49
C LEU A 351 -1.60 23.23 -7.93
N LYS A 352 -0.97 23.33 -6.75
CA LYS A 352 -0.54 24.62 -6.19
C LYS A 352 0.47 25.33 -7.11
N ARG A 353 1.43 24.57 -7.66
CA ARG A 353 2.39 25.09 -8.65
C ARG A 353 1.69 25.46 -9.96
N TRP A 354 0.83 24.59 -10.49
CA TRP A 354 0.12 24.87 -11.74
C TRP A 354 -0.78 26.12 -11.65
N ARG A 355 -1.49 26.34 -10.52
CA ARG A 355 -2.25 27.57 -10.25
C ARG A 355 -1.38 28.83 -10.31
N LYS A 356 -0.14 28.74 -9.84
CA LYS A 356 0.82 29.85 -9.83
C LYS A 356 1.42 30.08 -11.22
N ASP A 357 1.77 29.00 -11.91
CA ASP A 357 2.51 29.04 -13.17
C ASP A 357 1.59 29.35 -14.38
N GLN A 358 0.32 28.93 -14.32
CA GLN A 358 -0.68 29.14 -15.39
C GLN A 358 -2.04 29.61 -14.80
N PRO A 359 -2.11 30.86 -14.31
CA PRO A 359 -3.29 31.37 -13.63
C PRO A 359 -4.55 31.46 -14.51
N GLU A 360 -4.39 31.49 -15.84
CA GLU A 360 -5.51 31.58 -16.80
C GLU A 360 -6.10 30.22 -17.18
N VAL A 361 -5.32 29.14 -17.06
CA VAL A 361 -5.71 27.78 -17.49
C VAL A 361 -6.45 27.06 -16.36
N TRP A 362 -5.92 27.11 -15.14
CA TRP A 362 -6.50 26.40 -14.01
C TRP A 362 -7.98 26.73 -13.74
N PRO A 363 -8.45 27.99 -13.80
CA PRO A 363 -9.86 28.29 -13.61
C PRO A 363 -10.77 27.57 -14.61
N LYS A 364 -10.35 27.45 -15.88
CA LYS A 364 -11.10 26.73 -16.92
C LYS A 364 -11.15 25.23 -16.61
N VAL A 365 -10.01 24.65 -16.24
CA VAL A 365 -9.91 23.24 -15.82
C VAL A 365 -10.79 22.99 -14.59
N TRP A 366 -10.71 23.84 -13.57
CA TRP A 366 -11.48 23.72 -12.35
C TRP A 366 -12.98 23.74 -12.63
N LEU A 367 -13.46 24.74 -13.38
CA LEU A 367 -14.87 24.82 -13.80
C LEU A 367 -15.31 23.59 -14.59
N GLY A 368 -14.48 23.14 -15.53
CA GLY A 368 -14.74 21.94 -16.32
C GLY A 368 -14.76 20.65 -15.50
N LEU A 369 -14.04 20.59 -14.38
CA LEU A 369 -14.01 19.43 -13.48
C LEU A 369 -15.25 19.36 -12.58
N ILE A 370 -15.68 20.48 -12.00
CA ILE A 370 -16.79 20.52 -11.00
C ILE A 370 -18.17 20.78 -11.62
N GLY A 371 -18.23 21.25 -12.88
CA GLY A 371 -19.48 21.51 -13.59
C GLY A 371 -20.37 22.53 -12.88
N ALA A 372 -21.69 22.29 -12.91
CA ALA A 372 -22.69 23.20 -12.34
C ALA A 372 -22.53 23.43 -10.83
N ALA A 373 -21.79 22.57 -10.10
CA ALA A 373 -21.50 22.79 -8.69
C ALA A 373 -20.80 24.15 -8.44
N ALA A 374 -20.02 24.65 -9.42
CA ALA A 374 -19.39 25.97 -9.38
C ALA A 374 -20.37 27.12 -9.11
N SER A 375 -21.62 26.95 -9.53
CA SER A 375 -22.66 27.98 -9.43
C SER A 375 -23.45 27.91 -8.12
N THR A 376 -23.04 27.06 -7.16
CA THR A 376 -23.77 26.89 -5.89
C THR A 376 -23.67 28.15 -5.02
N PRO A 377 -24.79 28.83 -4.73
CA PRO A 377 -24.75 30.06 -3.93
C PRO A 377 -24.33 29.80 -2.48
N GLY A 378 -23.56 30.74 -1.92
CA GLY A 378 -23.19 30.75 -0.51
C GLY A 378 -22.16 29.68 -0.10
N LEU A 379 -21.56 28.95 -1.05
CA LEU A 379 -20.49 27.99 -0.80
C LEU A 379 -19.24 28.31 -1.63
N SER A 380 -18.09 28.30 -0.96
CA SER A 380 -16.77 28.42 -1.56
C SER A 380 -16.14 27.03 -1.71
N LEU A 381 -16.31 26.41 -2.88
CA LEU A 381 -16.07 24.97 -3.07
C LEU A 381 -14.71 24.42 -2.61
N PRO A 382 -13.56 25.11 -2.81
CA PRO A 382 -12.28 24.61 -2.28
C PRO A 382 -12.28 24.42 -0.75
N HIS A 383 -13.10 25.18 -0.02
CA HIS A 383 -13.15 25.16 1.45
C HIS A 383 -14.37 24.40 1.98
N ASP A 384 -15.52 24.58 1.32
CA ASP A 384 -16.82 24.15 1.84
C ASP A 384 -17.28 22.79 1.31
N ALA A 385 -16.72 22.30 0.20
CA ALA A 385 -17.04 21.00 -0.34
C ALA A 385 -15.95 19.96 -0.01
N VAL A 386 -16.37 18.73 0.24
CA VAL A 386 -15.50 17.57 0.49
C VAL A 386 -15.37 16.75 -0.78
N HIS A 387 -16.51 16.48 -1.41
CA HIS A 387 -16.60 15.58 -2.54
C HIS A 387 -17.62 16.09 -3.56
N ILE A 388 -17.28 15.98 -4.84
CA ILE A 388 -18.22 16.23 -5.95
C ILE A 388 -18.26 14.98 -6.83
N THR A 389 -19.47 14.51 -7.08
CA THR A 389 -19.77 13.37 -7.93
C THR A 389 -20.54 13.86 -9.13
N ARG A 390 -20.04 13.58 -10.32
CA ARG A 390 -20.66 13.86 -11.62
C ARG A 390 -20.96 12.53 -12.28
N ALA A 391 -22.22 12.17 -12.30
CA ALA A 391 -22.74 10.96 -12.91
C ALA A 391 -23.31 11.31 -14.28
N LEU A 392 -22.93 10.57 -15.31
CA LEU A 392 -23.25 10.88 -16.70
C LEU A 392 -23.98 9.70 -17.34
N SER A 393 -25.03 10.00 -18.11
CA SER A 393 -25.75 9.03 -18.92
C SER A 393 -25.60 9.34 -20.41
N THR A 394 -25.27 8.32 -21.19
CA THR A 394 -25.07 8.42 -22.64
C THR A 394 -26.15 7.67 -23.44
N ASN A 395 -27.21 7.20 -22.76
CA ASN A 395 -28.28 6.39 -23.37
C ASN A 395 -29.13 7.16 -24.41
N GLU A 396 -29.31 8.47 -24.24
CA GLU A 396 -30.02 9.30 -25.21
C GLU A 396 -29.06 9.78 -26.32
N PRO A 397 -29.47 9.75 -27.61
CA PRO A 397 -28.70 10.34 -28.70
C PRO A 397 -28.70 11.87 -28.55
N GLY A 398 -27.55 12.45 -28.23
CA GLY A 398 -27.41 13.89 -27.98
C GLY A 398 -26.37 14.20 -26.91
N THR A 399 -26.56 15.33 -26.24
CA THR A 399 -25.73 15.77 -25.11
C THR A 399 -25.91 14.82 -23.93
N PRO A 400 -24.82 14.26 -23.36
CA PRO A 400 -24.90 13.40 -22.18
C PRO A 400 -25.65 14.10 -21.04
N ARG A 401 -26.56 13.38 -20.38
CA ARG A 401 -27.24 13.91 -19.19
C ARG A 401 -26.31 13.83 -17.99
N GLU A 402 -26.27 14.88 -17.19
CA GLU A 402 -25.33 15.01 -16.09
C GLU A 402 -26.05 15.22 -14.75
N PHE A 403 -25.80 14.32 -13.80
CA PHE A 403 -26.32 14.35 -12.45
C PHE A 403 -25.19 14.70 -11.48
N ILE A 404 -25.30 15.83 -10.77
CA ILE A 404 -24.25 16.29 -9.87
C ILE A 404 -24.71 16.17 -8.42
N LEU A 405 -23.91 15.46 -7.62
CA LEU A 405 -24.03 15.41 -6.17
C LEU A 405 -22.80 16.09 -5.55
N MET A 406 -23.02 16.93 -4.54
CA MET A 406 -21.96 17.58 -3.79
C MET A 406 -22.13 17.30 -2.30
N GLU A 407 -21.10 16.77 -1.66
CA GLU A 407 -21.00 16.63 -0.21
C GLU A 407 -20.25 17.83 0.37
N ALA A 408 -20.91 18.58 1.24
CA ALA A 408 -20.32 19.70 1.96
C ALA A 408 -19.57 19.26 3.22
N ARG A 409 -18.56 20.03 3.63
CA ARG A 409 -17.73 19.82 4.82
C ARG A 409 -18.47 20.10 6.12
N ARG A 410 -19.40 21.05 6.07
CA ARG A 410 -20.22 21.50 7.20
C ARG A 410 -21.70 21.33 6.84
N ASP A 411 -22.57 21.59 7.82
CA ASP A 411 -24.01 21.64 7.58
C ASP A 411 -24.36 22.67 6.48
N ILE A 412 -25.14 22.23 5.50
CA ILE A 412 -25.58 23.01 4.33
C ILE A 412 -26.72 23.98 4.64
N SER A 413 -27.15 24.06 5.91
CA SER A 413 -28.19 25.00 6.35
C SER A 413 -27.85 26.47 6.06
N SER A 414 -26.57 26.86 6.01
CA SER A 414 -26.18 28.22 5.57
C SER A 414 -26.53 28.45 4.10
N ALA A 415 -26.10 27.57 3.20
CA ALA A 415 -26.39 27.65 1.77
C ALA A 415 -27.89 27.65 1.49
N ILE A 416 -28.65 26.79 2.18
CA ILE A 416 -30.10 26.73 2.06
C ILE A 416 -30.77 28.04 2.53
N ARG A 417 -30.28 28.65 3.61
CA ARG A 417 -30.78 29.96 4.07
C ARG A 417 -30.47 31.06 3.07
N THR A 418 -29.25 31.09 2.53
CA THR A 418 -28.85 32.06 1.50
C THR A 418 -29.73 31.96 0.26
N ILE A 419 -29.98 30.74 -0.22
CA ILE A 419 -30.82 30.50 -1.40
C ILE A 419 -32.30 30.78 -1.10
N GLY A 420 -32.76 30.43 0.11
CA GLY A 420 -34.13 30.75 0.53
C GLY A 420 -34.40 32.25 0.70
N ALA A 421 -33.37 33.07 0.87
CA ALA A 421 -33.46 34.53 0.93
C ALA A 421 -33.25 35.21 -0.43
N ASP A 422 -32.79 34.48 -1.44
CA ASP A 422 -32.50 34.99 -2.78
C ASP A 422 -33.79 34.99 -3.62
N PRO A 423 -34.32 36.16 -4.04
CA PRO A 423 -35.58 36.26 -4.78
C PRO A 423 -35.48 35.68 -6.20
N THR A 424 -34.27 35.42 -6.70
CA THR A 424 -34.08 34.80 -8.02
C THR A 424 -34.45 33.31 -8.02
N PHE A 425 -34.56 32.67 -6.85
CA PHE A 425 -34.91 31.26 -6.72
C PHE A 425 -36.39 31.06 -6.41
N GLN A 426 -37.06 30.23 -7.20
CA GLN A 426 -38.38 29.70 -6.92
C GLN A 426 -38.29 28.38 -6.17
N LYS A 427 -39.06 28.23 -5.10
CA LYS A 427 -39.09 27.01 -4.29
C LYS A 427 -40.27 26.14 -4.72
N ARG A 428 -39.98 24.92 -5.19
CA ARG A 428 -40.96 23.84 -5.38
C ARG A 428 -40.64 22.65 -4.48
N ALA A 429 -41.48 21.62 -4.51
CA ALA A 429 -41.22 20.40 -3.74
C ALA A 429 -41.67 19.14 -4.48
N ILE A 430 -40.93 18.05 -4.28
CA ILE A 430 -41.33 16.69 -4.66
C ILE A 430 -41.47 15.89 -3.39
N SER A 431 -42.69 15.44 -3.10
CA SER A 431 -43.01 14.62 -1.92
C SER A 431 -42.45 15.19 -0.60
N GLY A 432 -42.53 16.51 -0.44
CA GLY A 432 -42.07 17.23 0.75
C GLY A 432 -40.58 17.62 0.75
N LEU A 433 -39.77 17.17 -0.21
CA LEU A 433 -38.39 17.64 -0.35
C LEU A 433 -38.35 18.95 -1.15
N PRO A 434 -37.78 20.04 -0.60
CA PRO A 434 -37.69 21.33 -1.28
C PRO A 434 -36.61 21.33 -2.37
N ILE A 435 -36.96 21.95 -3.49
CA ILE A 435 -36.11 22.18 -4.67
C ILE A 435 -36.15 23.69 -4.95
N TRP A 436 -34.98 24.29 -5.16
CA TRP A 436 -34.83 25.71 -5.47
C TRP A 436 -34.34 25.87 -6.90
N GLU A 437 -35.01 26.71 -7.69
CA GLU A 437 -34.77 26.86 -9.13
C GLU A 437 -34.60 28.33 -9.51
N ARG A 438 -33.51 28.67 -10.20
CA ARG A 438 -33.20 30.07 -10.56
C ARG A 438 -33.56 30.41 -12.02
N SER A 439 -33.68 29.40 -12.86
CA SER A 439 -34.02 29.49 -14.28
C SER A 439 -34.28 28.08 -14.83
N SER A 440 -34.50 27.93 -16.13
CA SER A 440 -34.54 26.62 -16.79
C SER A 440 -33.24 25.82 -16.68
N ASP A 441 -32.14 26.46 -16.27
CA ASP A 441 -30.79 25.91 -16.43
C ASP A 441 -30.15 25.52 -15.08
N PHE A 442 -30.73 25.93 -13.96
CA PHE A 442 -30.18 25.68 -12.64
C PHE A 442 -31.25 25.44 -11.57
N ALA A 443 -31.13 24.28 -10.92
CA ALA A 443 -31.88 23.83 -9.79
C ALA A 443 -30.95 23.21 -8.74
N MET A 444 -31.44 23.16 -7.50
CA MET A 444 -30.72 22.57 -6.39
C MET A 444 -31.69 21.96 -5.37
N ALA A 445 -31.35 20.81 -4.79
CA ALA A 445 -32.13 20.18 -3.73
C ALA A 445 -31.26 19.59 -2.63
N ARG A 446 -31.72 19.67 -1.37
CA ARG A 446 -31.10 18.96 -0.25
C ARG A 446 -31.53 17.49 -0.29
N VAL A 447 -30.62 16.62 -0.69
CA VAL A 447 -30.87 15.16 -0.76
C VAL A 447 -30.27 14.40 0.43
N GLY A 448 -29.45 15.04 1.27
CA GLY A 448 -28.92 14.43 2.49
C GLY A 448 -28.59 15.45 3.59
N PRO A 449 -28.07 15.01 4.74
CA PRO A 449 -27.66 15.91 5.83
C PRO A 449 -26.62 16.93 5.37
N ALA A 450 -25.68 16.54 4.51
CA ALA A 450 -24.64 17.42 3.96
C ALA A 450 -24.52 17.28 2.43
N THR A 451 -25.55 16.77 1.75
CA THR A 451 -25.50 16.44 0.32
C THR A 451 -26.52 17.27 -0.46
N LEU A 452 -26.03 17.94 -1.51
CA LEU A 452 -26.82 18.71 -2.46
C LEU A 452 -26.85 18.02 -3.81
N ALA A 453 -28.03 17.92 -4.41
CA ALA A 453 -28.21 17.66 -5.84
C ALA A 453 -28.21 18.99 -6.57
N ILE A 454 -27.42 19.11 -7.63
CA ILE A 454 -27.18 20.36 -8.37
C ILE A 454 -27.23 20.04 -9.87
N GLY A 455 -27.78 20.93 -10.67
CA GLY A 455 -27.83 20.78 -12.12
C GLY A 455 -29.03 21.50 -12.70
N THR A 456 -29.51 21.04 -13.84
CA THR A 456 -30.77 21.48 -14.45
C THR A 456 -31.98 20.93 -13.67
N PRO A 457 -33.15 21.59 -13.73
CA PRO A 457 -34.38 21.15 -13.06
C PRO A 457 -34.73 19.67 -13.26
N ARG A 458 -34.64 19.17 -14.49
CA ARG A 458 -34.95 17.78 -14.86
C ARG A 458 -34.00 16.77 -14.19
N GLU A 459 -32.71 17.08 -14.12
CA GLU A 459 -31.67 16.23 -13.56
C GLU A 459 -31.73 16.20 -12.02
N VAL A 460 -32.04 17.35 -11.41
CA VAL A 460 -32.25 17.44 -9.96
C VAL A 460 -33.50 16.67 -9.54
N ASP A 461 -34.58 16.73 -10.32
CA ASP A 461 -35.77 15.93 -10.08
C ASP A 461 -35.48 14.44 -10.09
N GLU A 462 -34.71 13.98 -11.08
CA GLU A 462 -34.32 12.58 -11.19
C GLU A 462 -33.58 12.14 -9.92
N LEU A 463 -32.61 12.94 -9.45
CA LEU A 463 -31.86 12.66 -8.23
C LEU A 463 -32.74 12.68 -6.98
N VAL A 464 -33.71 13.59 -6.90
CA VAL A 464 -34.66 13.67 -5.78
C VAL A 464 -35.58 12.44 -5.78
N LEU A 465 -36.09 12.03 -6.94
CA LEU A 465 -36.95 10.85 -7.08
C LEU A 465 -36.20 9.55 -6.73
N VAL A 466 -34.96 9.42 -7.18
CA VAL A 466 -34.09 8.29 -6.80
C VAL A 466 -33.84 8.29 -5.29
N ARG A 467 -33.60 9.47 -4.70
CA ARG A 467 -33.36 9.60 -3.26
C ARG A 467 -34.58 9.23 -2.42
N LEU A 468 -35.77 9.55 -2.89
CA LEU A 468 -37.05 9.19 -2.27
C LEU A 468 -37.42 7.72 -2.47
N GLY A 469 -36.66 6.96 -3.26
CA GLY A 469 -36.97 5.59 -3.63
C GLY A 469 -38.13 5.46 -4.61
N MET A 470 -38.50 6.54 -5.30
CA MET A 470 -39.58 6.58 -6.30
C MET A 470 -39.09 6.18 -7.70
N LYS A 471 -37.79 6.29 -7.94
CA LYS A 471 -37.12 5.79 -9.15
C LYS A 471 -35.98 4.84 -8.80
N PRO A 472 -35.65 3.90 -9.69
CA PRO A 472 -34.61 2.92 -9.42
C PRO A 472 -33.24 3.60 -9.28
N ASP A 473 -32.55 3.23 -8.22
CA ASP A 473 -31.17 3.63 -7.99
C ASP A 473 -30.22 2.76 -8.81
N LEU A 474 -29.03 3.29 -9.08
CA LEU A 474 -27.92 2.60 -9.72
C LEU A 474 -27.43 1.43 -8.86
N LYS A 475 -28.09 0.27 -8.94
CA LYS A 475 -27.72 -0.99 -8.25
C LYS A 475 -26.48 -1.59 -8.89
N ILE A 476 -25.33 -1.30 -8.30
CA ILE A 476 -24.07 -1.91 -8.72
C ILE A 476 -23.76 -3.07 -7.78
N THR A 477 -24.28 -4.24 -8.14
CA THR A 477 -24.11 -5.49 -7.39
C THR A 477 -22.78 -6.21 -7.67
N ASP A 478 -21.89 -5.62 -8.49
CA ASP A 478 -20.62 -6.24 -8.85
C ASP A 478 -19.50 -5.99 -7.81
N GLN A 479 -18.75 -7.05 -7.50
CA GLN A 479 -17.60 -7.02 -6.58
C GLN A 479 -16.55 -5.96 -6.97
N LEU A 480 -16.43 -5.62 -8.24
CA LEU A 480 -15.50 -4.60 -8.73
C LEU A 480 -15.86 -3.20 -8.22
N PHE A 481 -17.14 -2.82 -8.20
CA PHE A 481 -17.55 -1.47 -7.78
C PHE A 481 -17.38 -1.25 -6.28
N ASN A 482 -17.63 -2.28 -5.46
CA ASN A 482 -17.27 -2.25 -4.04
C ASN A 482 -15.77 -2.00 -3.83
N ARG A 483 -14.92 -2.51 -4.74
CA ARG A 483 -13.48 -2.27 -4.72
C ARG A 483 -13.10 -0.89 -5.26
N PHE A 484 -13.87 -0.34 -6.19
CA PHE A 484 -13.73 1.05 -6.65
C PHE A 484 -14.14 2.08 -5.60
N GLN A 485 -15.22 1.82 -4.85
CA GLN A 485 -15.60 2.66 -3.70
C GLN A 485 -14.54 2.62 -2.59
N ALA A 486 -13.83 1.50 -2.42
CA ALA A 486 -12.73 1.42 -1.46
C ALA A 486 -11.54 2.33 -1.82
N LEU A 487 -11.34 2.67 -3.11
CA LEU A 487 -10.26 3.54 -3.58
C LEU A 487 -10.52 5.04 -3.37
N ASP A 488 -11.76 5.41 -3.05
CA ASP A 488 -12.26 6.78 -2.99
C ASP A 488 -11.64 7.63 -1.87
N ARG A 489 -11.12 6.97 -0.82
CA ARG A 489 -10.60 7.68 0.37
C ARG A 489 -9.19 8.25 0.18
N GLU A 490 -8.43 7.72 -0.78
CA GLU A 490 -7.01 8.06 -0.97
C GLU A 490 -6.71 8.73 -2.33
N SER A 491 -7.67 8.70 -3.27
CA SER A 491 -7.50 9.31 -4.59
C SER A 491 -8.03 10.76 -4.62
N SER A 492 -7.38 11.61 -5.41
CA SER A 492 -7.82 12.98 -5.68
C SER A 492 -8.95 13.00 -6.71
N LEU A 493 -8.88 12.10 -7.68
CA LEU A 493 -9.84 11.95 -8.77
C LEU A 493 -10.11 10.47 -9.05
N ARG A 494 -11.38 10.15 -9.30
CA ARG A 494 -11.82 8.83 -9.72
C ARG A 494 -12.73 8.96 -10.94
N LEU A 495 -12.55 8.08 -11.89
CA LEU A 495 -13.32 8.00 -13.12
C LEU A 495 -13.74 6.56 -13.35
N ILE A 496 -15.02 6.31 -13.56
CA ILE A 496 -15.59 4.98 -13.78
C ILE A 496 -16.46 5.04 -15.03
N SER A 497 -16.38 4.01 -15.88
CA SER A 497 -17.29 3.81 -17.00
C SER A 497 -17.72 2.34 -17.08
N ARG A 498 -19.03 2.16 -17.22
CA ARG A 498 -19.69 0.88 -17.53
C ARG A 498 -19.87 0.66 -19.04
N ASN A 499 -19.60 1.70 -19.83
CA ASN A 499 -19.57 1.63 -21.28
C ASN A 499 -18.33 2.38 -21.80
N PRO A 500 -17.12 1.79 -21.66
CA PRO A 500 -15.88 2.49 -22.02
C PRO A 500 -15.82 3.05 -23.45
N PRO A 501 -16.39 2.43 -24.49
CA PRO A 501 -16.41 3.03 -25.84
C PRO A 501 -17.02 4.44 -25.90
N ASP A 502 -17.98 4.77 -25.02
CA ASP A 502 -18.63 6.08 -24.99
C ASP A 502 -17.75 7.20 -24.39
N PHE A 503 -16.54 6.91 -23.89
CA PHE A 503 -15.66 7.89 -23.25
C PHE A 503 -15.48 9.17 -24.08
N ALA A 504 -15.33 9.02 -25.41
CA ALA A 504 -15.13 10.12 -26.34
C ALA A 504 -16.35 11.05 -26.49
N ARG A 505 -17.55 10.60 -26.11
CA ARG A 505 -18.76 11.46 -26.09
C ARG A 505 -18.75 12.42 -24.90
N VAL A 506 -18.03 12.07 -23.84
CA VAL A 506 -18.12 12.72 -22.53
C VAL A 506 -16.88 13.52 -22.20
N PHE A 507 -15.70 13.03 -22.55
CA PHE A 507 -14.40 13.66 -22.30
C PHE A 507 -13.61 13.77 -23.60
N HIS A 508 -12.62 14.66 -23.65
CA HIS A 508 -11.64 14.59 -24.74
C HIS A 508 -10.86 13.27 -24.65
N PRO A 509 -10.27 12.75 -25.74
CA PRO A 509 -9.69 11.41 -25.78
C PRO A 509 -8.64 11.17 -24.69
N ILE A 510 -8.91 10.29 -23.72
CA ILE A 510 -7.95 9.98 -22.62
C ILE A 510 -7.21 8.68 -22.93
N PHE A 511 -7.95 7.63 -23.28
CA PHE A 511 -7.44 6.29 -23.50
C PHE A 511 -7.45 5.91 -24.98
N PRO A 512 -6.52 5.06 -25.44
CA PRO A 512 -6.57 4.51 -26.79
C PRO A 512 -7.89 3.77 -27.04
N ARG A 513 -8.45 3.88 -28.25
CA ARG A 513 -9.70 3.19 -28.61
C ARG A 513 -9.59 1.68 -28.42
N GLU A 514 -8.43 1.09 -28.71
CA GLU A 514 -8.23 -0.36 -28.56
C GLU A 514 -8.42 -0.82 -27.11
N LEU A 515 -8.04 0.01 -26.11
CA LEU A 515 -8.26 -0.28 -24.71
C LEU A 515 -9.74 -0.15 -24.33
N LEU A 516 -10.41 0.88 -24.84
CA LEU A 516 -11.82 1.13 -24.56
C LEU A 516 -12.71 0.02 -25.13
N ASP A 517 -12.46 -0.37 -26.39
CA ASP A 517 -13.23 -1.41 -27.08
C ASP A 517 -13.01 -2.81 -26.48
N ALA A 518 -11.83 -3.06 -25.91
CA ALA A 518 -11.51 -4.32 -25.23
C ALA A 518 -12.07 -4.44 -23.80
N SER A 519 -12.64 -3.36 -23.25
CA SER A 519 -13.06 -3.24 -21.85
C SER A 519 -14.58 -3.17 -21.71
N GLN A 520 -15.15 -4.05 -20.88
CA GLN A 520 -16.55 -3.96 -20.42
C GLN A 520 -16.71 -2.92 -19.32
N LEU A 521 -15.69 -2.75 -18.48
CA LEU A 521 -15.69 -1.79 -17.39
C LEU A 521 -14.29 -1.23 -17.23
N LEU A 522 -14.21 0.09 -17.12
CA LEU A 522 -12.98 0.82 -16.87
C LEU A 522 -13.15 1.66 -15.61
N GLY A 523 -12.16 1.64 -14.73
CA GLY A 523 -12.06 2.68 -13.73
C GLY A 523 -10.64 3.07 -13.42
N LEU A 524 -10.42 4.38 -13.36
CA LEU A 524 -9.16 5.04 -13.10
C LEU A 524 -9.28 5.79 -11.77
N ALA A 525 -8.33 5.57 -10.86
CA ALA A 525 -8.17 6.36 -9.65
C ALA A 525 -6.78 7.02 -9.68
N VAL A 526 -6.72 8.35 -9.48
CA VAL A 526 -5.49 9.13 -9.52
C VAL A 526 -5.31 9.86 -8.20
N SER A 527 -4.14 9.68 -7.57
CA SER A 527 -3.68 10.47 -6.44
C SER A 527 -2.67 11.49 -6.94
N LEU A 528 -3.01 12.78 -6.84
CA LEU A 528 -2.19 13.90 -7.33
C LEU A 528 -1.10 14.33 -6.33
N GLN A 529 -0.89 13.55 -5.27
CA GLN A 529 0.26 13.72 -4.36
C GLN A 529 1.57 13.43 -5.10
N ASN A 530 2.71 13.92 -4.60
CA ASN A 530 4.01 13.70 -5.24
C ASN A 530 4.68 12.43 -4.66
N PRO A 531 5.03 11.40 -5.47
CA PRO A 531 4.82 11.28 -6.92
C PRO A 531 3.36 10.93 -7.28
N VAL A 532 2.88 11.40 -8.44
CA VAL A 532 1.48 11.18 -8.88
C VAL A 532 1.29 9.69 -9.18
N LYS A 533 0.32 9.06 -8.51
CA LYS A 533 0.04 7.63 -8.65
C LYS A 533 -1.32 7.40 -9.28
N ALA A 534 -1.37 6.45 -10.20
CA ALA A 534 -2.62 6.00 -10.80
C ALA A 534 -2.82 4.50 -10.59
N LYS A 535 -4.08 4.14 -10.41
CA LYS A 535 -4.56 2.77 -10.38
C LYS A 535 -5.65 2.63 -11.43
N LEU A 536 -5.41 1.76 -12.41
CA LEU A 536 -6.37 1.42 -13.45
C LEU A 536 -6.90 0.01 -13.20
N LEU A 537 -8.22 -0.11 -13.17
CA LEU A 537 -8.94 -1.36 -12.97
C LEU A 537 -9.81 -1.59 -14.21
N LEU A 538 -9.65 -2.78 -14.80
CA LEU A 538 -10.30 -3.15 -16.06
C LEU A 538 -11.02 -4.47 -15.88
N LYS A 539 -12.24 -4.55 -16.44
CA LYS A 539 -12.92 -5.81 -16.74
C LYS A 539 -12.91 -5.96 -18.25
N MET A 540 -12.12 -6.89 -18.75
CA MET A 540 -12.00 -7.14 -20.19
C MET A 540 -13.22 -7.93 -20.70
N ASN A 541 -13.43 -7.90 -22.02
CA ASN A 541 -14.52 -8.64 -22.68
C ASN A 541 -14.44 -10.15 -22.45
N SER A 542 -13.23 -10.72 -22.40
CA SER A 542 -13.01 -12.13 -22.11
C SER A 542 -11.75 -12.37 -21.26
N PRO A 543 -11.62 -13.54 -20.60
CA PRO A 543 -10.38 -13.93 -19.92
C PRO A 543 -9.17 -14.03 -20.87
N LYS A 544 -9.41 -14.39 -22.15
CA LYS A 544 -8.35 -14.45 -23.16
C LYS A 544 -7.80 -13.06 -23.48
N ASP A 545 -8.67 -12.05 -23.48
CA ASP A 545 -8.26 -10.65 -23.69
C ASP A 545 -7.41 -10.13 -22.54
N VAL A 546 -7.63 -10.60 -21.30
CA VAL A 546 -6.73 -10.30 -20.17
C VAL A 546 -5.33 -10.83 -20.42
N GLU A 547 -5.20 -12.08 -20.86
CA GLU A 547 -3.90 -12.71 -21.13
C GLU A 547 -3.16 -12.04 -22.30
N ASN A 548 -3.90 -11.68 -23.35
CA ASN A 548 -3.33 -10.97 -24.50
C ASN A 548 -2.92 -9.55 -24.11
N PHE A 549 -3.79 -8.82 -23.42
CA PHE A 549 -3.52 -7.45 -22.99
C PHE A 549 -2.37 -7.39 -21.98
N ALA A 550 -2.31 -8.31 -21.01
CA ALA A 550 -1.21 -8.34 -20.04
C ALA A 550 0.14 -8.62 -20.70
N ARG A 551 0.18 -9.49 -21.74
CA ARG A 551 1.38 -9.72 -22.56
C ARG A 551 1.75 -8.49 -23.36
N ASN A 552 0.80 -7.93 -24.12
CA ASN A 552 1.05 -6.74 -24.94
C ASN A 552 1.45 -5.51 -24.10
N LEU A 553 0.94 -5.39 -22.87
CA LEU A 553 1.32 -4.34 -21.93
C LEU A 553 2.73 -4.55 -21.37
N HIS A 554 3.18 -5.80 -21.23
CA HIS A 554 4.56 -6.11 -20.86
C HIS A 554 5.54 -5.77 -21.99
N ASP A 555 5.17 -6.11 -23.23
CA ASP A 555 6.02 -5.92 -24.41
C ASP A 555 6.04 -4.45 -24.87
N GLU A 556 4.88 -3.78 -24.90
CA GLU A 556 4.70 -2.41 -25.42
C GLU A 556 3.90 -1.51 -24.44
N PRO A 557 4.39 -1.26 -23.20
CA PRO A 557 3.63 -0.51 -22.19
C PRO A 557 3.27 0.92 -22.65
N GLN A 558 4.15 1.55 -23.43
CA GLN A 558 3.95 2.92 -23.91
C GLN A 558 2.80 3.04 -24.91
N ARG A 559 2.51 1.98 -25.69
CA ARG A 559 1.41 1.97 -26.65
C ARG A 559 0.04 1.97 -25.96
N TRP A 560 -0.07 1.20 -24.87
CA TRP A 560 -1.33 0.98 -24.16
C TRP A 560 -1.59 1.99 -23.06
N LEU A 561 -0.53 2.54 -22.47
CA LEU A 561 -0.59 3.61 -21.48
C LEU A 561 -0.15 4.95 -22.05
N ARG A 562 -0.53 5.25 -23.30
CA ARG A 562 -0.44 6.62 -23.87
C ARG A 562 -1.72 7.39 -23.64
N LEU A 563 -1.59 8.71 -23.48
CA LEU A 563 -2.73 9.60 -23.63
C LEU A 563 -3.09 9.64 -25.13
N ALA A 564 -4.33 9.29 -25.47
CA ALA A 564 -4.77 9.23 -26.88
C ALA A 564 -4.50 10.56 -27.61
N ASP A 565 -4.10 10.54 -28.88
CA ASP A 565 -3.82 11.78 -29.63
C ASP A 565 -2.75 12.68 -28.96
N SER A 566 -1.78 12.09 -28.26
CA SER A 566 -0.64 12.78 -27.63
C SER A 566 0.59 11.88 -27.60
N GLU A 567 1.78 12.49 -27.58
CA GLU A 567 3.07 11.81 -27.35
C GLU A 567 3.31 11.50 -25.86
N LEU A 568 2.47 12.02 -24.95
CA LEU A 568 2.62 11.81 -23.52
C LEU A 568 2.12 10.43 -23.08
N THR A 569 2.92 9.74 -22.26
CA THR A 569 2.51 8.48 -21.62
C THR A 569 1.90 8.72 -20.24
N LEU A 570 0.84 7.97 -19.93
CA LEU A 570 0.22 7.88 -18.60
C LEU A 570 1.15 7.22 -17.58
N SER A 571 2.19 6.51 -18.02
CA SER A 571 3.13 5.81 -17.15
C SER A 571 4.57 6.18 -17.47
N SER A 572 5.36 6.50 -16.44
CA SER A 572 6.82 6.73 -16.56
C SER A 572 7.66 5.45 -16.48
N GLN A 573 7.08 4.36 -15.98
CA GLN A 573 7.75 3.07 -15.74
C GLN A 573 6.84 1.91 -16.19
N SER A 574 7.35 0.68 -16.21
CA SER A 574 6.50 -0.49 -16.44
C SER A 574 5.46 -0.62 -15.32
N PRO A 575 4.16 -0.71 -15.62
CA PRO A 575 3.11 -0.78 -14.60
C PRO A 575 3.19 -2.10 -13.82
N GLU A 576 2.84 -2.08 -12.53
CA GLU A 576 2.60 -3.31 -11.78
C GLU A 576 1.28 -3.92 -12.22
N ILE A 577 1.33 -5.12 -12.80
CA ILE A 577 0.16 -5.84 -13.31
C ILE A 577 -0.28 -6.89 -12.29
N ARG A 578 -1.53 -6.84 -11.84
CA ARG A 578 -2.15 -7.86 -10.98
C ARG A 578 -3.40 -8.43 -11.66
N LYS A 579 -3.34 -9.70 -12.05
CA LYS A 579 -4.49 -10.47 -12.54
C LYS A 579 -5.36 -10.90 -11.35
N GLN A 580 -6.67 -10.75 -11.45
CA GLN A 580 -7.58 -10.93 -10.31
C GLN A 580 -8.64 -12.01 -10.52
N GLY A 581 -8.32 -13.00 -11.34
CA GLY A 581 -9.22 -14.09 -11.71
C GLY A 581 -10.29 -13.64 -12.72
N GLY A 582 -10.66 -14.56 -13.61
CA GLY A 582 -11.63 -14.29 -14.68
C GLY A 582 -11.13 -13.23 -15.67
N SER A 583 -11.96 -12.25 -15.98
CA SER A 583 -11.68 -11.17 -16.94
C SER A 583 -11.18 -9.86 -16.29
N ASN A 584 -10.72 -9.89 -15.03
CA ASN A 584 -10.36 -8.69 -14.26
C ASN A 584 -8.85 -8.44 -14.19
N LEU A 585 -8.45 -7.18 -14.42
CA LEU A 585 -7.05 -6.73 -14.39
C LEU A 585 -6.90 -5.45 -13.54
N GLU A 586 -5.84 -5.39 -12.74
CA GLU A 586 -5.43 -4.21 -11.98
C GLU A 586 -4.03 -3.78 -12.39
N LEU A 587 -3.87 -2.50 -12.74
CA LEU A 587 -2.60 -1.86 -13.03
C LEU A 587 -2.31 -0.78 -12.00
N ARG A 588 -1.05 -0.67 -11.56
CA ARG A 588 -0.58 0.43 -10.72
C ARG A 588 0.66 1.05 -11.34
N PHE A 589 0.69 2.37 -11.46
CA PHE A 589 1.80 3.08 -12.07
C PHE A 589 1.92 4.52 -11.59
N THR A 590 3.07 5.12 -11.85
CA THR A 590 3.36 6.53 -11.59
C THR A 590 3.12 7.34 -12.85
N VAL A 591 2.37 8.43 -12.73
CA VAL A 591 2.01 9.32 -13.84
C VAL A 591 2.99 10.49 -13.88
N PRO A 592 3.63 10.79 -15.02
CA PRO A 592 4.40 12.02 -15.18
C PRO A 592 3.54 13.26 -14.93
N GLU A 593 4.14 14.33 -14.37
CA GLU A 593 3.41 15.55 -14.00
C GLU A 593 2.66 16.17 -15.20
N ASN A 594 3.31 16.26 -16.36
CA ASN A 594 2.73 16.79 -17.58
C ASN A 594 1.55 15.93 -18.09
N SER A 595 1.66 14.61 -18.00
CA SER A 595 0.57 13.69 -18.36
C SER A 595 -0.60 13.82 -17.40
N ALA A 596 -0.35 14.03 -16.11
CA ALA A 596 -1.40 14.28 -15.11
C ALA A 596 -2.13 15.61 -15.36
N ARG A 597 -1.42 16.67 -15.79
CA ARG A 597 -2.04 17.95 -16.19
C ARG A 597 -2.93 17.77 -17.42
N LEU A 598 -2.41 17.17 -18.50
CA LEU A 598 -3.19 16.94 -19.73
C LEU A 598 -4.40 16.02 -19.47
N LEU A 599 -4.27 15.01 -18.59
CA LEU A 599 -5.40 14.19 -18.17
C LEU A 599 -6.51 15.04 -17.54
N LEU A 600 -6.17 15.95 -16.62
CA LEU A 600 -7.14 16.83 -15.97
C LEU A 600 -7.77 17.81 -16.98
N GLU A 601 -6.99 18.36 -17.90
CA GLU A 601 -7.49 19.23 -18.98
C GLU A 601 -8.51 18.50 -19.86
N ARG A 602 -8.24 17.26 -20.25
CA ARG A 602 -9.12 16.45 -21.10
C ARG A 602 -10.40 16.00 -20.41
N ILE A 603 -10.32 15.69 -19.11
CA ILE A 603 -11.51 15.44 -18.29
C ILE A 603 -12.34 16.73 -18.17
N ALA A 604 -11.67 17.88 -18.03
CA ALA A 604 -12.32 19.18 -17.94
C ALA A 604 -12.77 19.76 -19.29
N LYS A 605 -12.41 19.14 -20.42
CA LYS A 605 -12.57 19.68 -21.79
C LYS A 605 -11.96 21.08 -21.95
N ALA A 606 -10.83 21.32 -21.30
CA ALA A 606 -10.17 22.63 -21.24
C ALA A 606 -8.89 22.71 -22.09
N ASP A 607 -8.42 21.59 -22.65
CA ASP A 607 -7.30 21.58 -23.59
C ASP A 607 -7.71 22.18 -24.94
N ALA A 608 -6.82 23.01 -25.50
CA ALA A 608 -7.06 23.75 -26.73
C ALA A 608 -7.19 22.87 -28.00
N GLY A 609 -6.90 21.57 -27.91
CA GLY A 609 -6.77 20.65 -29.05
C GLY A 609 -8.09 20.25 -29.73
N ALA A 610 -9.26 20.43 -29.10
CA ALA A 610 -10.53 19.99 -29.68
C ALA A 610 -11.15 20.98 -30.69
N ALA A 611 -10.58 22.16 -30.88
CA ALA A 611 -11.08 23.13 -31.86
C ALA A 611 -10.76 22.74 -33.33
N ILE A 612 -9.90 21.74 -33.58
CA ILE A 612 -9.37 21.46 -34.92
C ILE A 612 -10.17 20.40 -35.71
N THR A 613 -11.02 19.58 -35.08
CA THR A 613 -11.76 18.52 -35.80
C THR A 613 -13.20 18.88 -36.18
N ALA A 614 -13.75 20.02 -35.73
CA ALA A 614 -15.09 20.46 -36.11
C ALA A 614 -15.17 21.27 -37.41
N HIS A 615 -14.05 21.51 -38.12
CA HIS A 615 -14.00 22.27 -39.39
C HIS A 615 -13.43 21.49 -40.58
N SER A 616 -13.32 20.16 -40.47
CA SER A 616 -12.83 19.28 -41.53
C SER A 616 -13.79 18.10 -41.75
N SER A 617 -15.04 18.39 -42.05
CA SER A 617 -15.96 17.50 -42.78
C SER A 617 -17.24 18.27 -43.11
N ARG A 618 -17.18 19.01 -44.22
CA ARG A 618 -18.33 19.25 -45.09
C ARG A 618 -18.04 18.61 -46.43
#